data_AF-A0A963BYJ5-F1
#
_entry.id   AF-A0A963BYJ5-F1
#
_cell.length_a   1.000
_cell.length_b   1.000
_cell.length_c   1.000
_cell.angle_alpha   90.00
_cell.angle_beta   90.00
_cell.angle_gamma   90.00
#
_symmetry.space_group_name_H-M   'P 1'
#
loop_
_entity.id
_entity.type
_entity.pdbx_description
1 polymer ?
#
loop_
_entity_poly.entity_id
_entity_poly.type
_entity_poly.pdbx_seq_one_letter_code
_entity_poly.pdbx_strand_id
1 'polypeptide(L)'
;MKRILCAGLYLLMSLWSWLALRRSAVLGAGVRIDRCPFQKCLDRPYSIGIGVTIGKGTHVEGCATIGDHAQIGEHCLIRAEAVIGRYAVVENHTTVDGFVPEHATVSGSPCQVLGFPVRESDSPAHCISLRGSAAMKTLVGHFAFQSILDIGSGAGDHARYFTEQGKSVTCIDLGSSIYFGDNSIQEVIKADYLEHGFDKPFDCIWACHVLEHQPNPNIFLKKIYSDLAEAGILAITVPPLKHDIVGGHVTLWNAGILLYHLVLAGFDCAEAAVLSEGYDISVIVKKKAAILPELDYDKGDIDRLRHHFPCAVSEGFDGRIMRCRWPPS
;
A
#
# COMPACT_ATOMS: atom_id res chain seq x y z
N MET A 1 11.68 -35.75 20.47
CA MET A 1 12.67 -36.62 19.79
C MET A 1 11.97 -37.90 19.35
N LYS A 2 11.61 -38.05 18.07
CA LYS A 2 11.42 -39.33 17.34
C LYS A 2 11.15 -39.06 15.85
N ARG A 3 12.07 -39.55 15.02
CA ARG A 3 11.99 -39.71 13.56
C ARG A 3 11.16 -40.96 13.26
N ILE A 4 10.32 -40.95 12.22
CA ILE A 4 10.00 -42.16 11.43
C ILE A 4 9.88 -41.74 9.96
N LEU A 5 10.77 -42.31 9.12
CA LEU A 5 10.63 -42.42 7.68
C LEU A 5 9.56 -43.48 7.35
N CYS A 6 8.76 -43.25 6.31
CA CYS A 6 8.31 -44.36 5.46
C CYS A 6 8.45 -43.93 3.99
N ALA A 7 9.09 -44.80 3.22
CA ALA A 7 9.62 -44.56 1.88
C ALA A 7 8.71 -45.16 0.78
N GLY A 8 8.78 -44.58 -0.41
CA GLY A 8 8.24 -45.09 -1.69
C GLY A 8 8.08 -43.96 -2.71
N LEU A 9 9.16 -43.50 -3.36
CA LEU A 9 9.51 -43.73 -4.79
C LEU A 9 8.36 -43.29 -5.76
N TYR A 10 8.47 -42.26 -6.62
CA TYR A 10 9.54 -41.97 -7.58
C TYR A 10 9.44 -40.52 -8.14
N LEU A 11 10.61 -39.88 -8.36
CA LEU A 11 11.02 -38.88 -9.38
C LEU A 11 10.17 -37.58 -9.55
N LEU A 12 10.62 -36.32 -9.46
CA LEU A 12 11.89 -35.61 -9.65
C LEU A 12 11.88 -34.34 -8.74
N MET A 13 12.43 -34.41 -7.53
CA MET A 13 12.63 -33.21 -6.69
C MET A 13 14.06 -32.72 -6.86
N SER A 14 14.26 -31.75 -7.76
CA SER A 14 15.55 -31.05 -7.85
C SER A 14 15.76 -30.25 -6.56
N LEU A 15 17.03 -30.13 -6.15
CA LEU A 15 17.56 -29.52 -4.90
C LEU A 15 17.13 -28.05 -4.62
N TRP A 16 16.17 -27.49 -5.35
CA TRP A 16 15.69 -26.12 -5.24
C TRP A 16 14.43 -25.96 -4.36
N SER A 17 13.70 -27.04 -4.08
CA SER A 17 12.45 -26.99 -3.30
C SER A 17 12.64 -26.78 -1.79
N TRP A 18 13.89 -26.82 -1.29
CA TRP A 18 14.20 -26.61 0.12
C TRP A 18 14.57 -25.17 0.49
N LEU A 19 14.83 -24.29 -0.48
CA LEU A 19 15.29 -22.92 -0.19
C LEU A 19 14.16 -21.89 0.08
N ALA A 20 12.90 -22.25 -0.13
CA ALA A 20 11.77 -21.33 -0.02
C ALA A 20 10.97 -21.45 1.29
N LEU A 21 11.27 -22.45 2.12
CA LEU A 21 10.65 -22.60 3.45
C LEU A 21 11.53 -21.89 4.49
N ARG A 22 11.16 -20.66 4.86
CA ARG A 22 11.77 -19.99 6.02
C ARG A 22 11.40 -20.76 7.29
N ARG A 23 12.31 -20.78 8.28
CA ARG A 23 12.39 -21.69 9.46
C ARG A 23 11.18 -21.77 10.42
N SER A 24 9.98 -21.31 10.05
CA SER A 24 8.83 -21.19 10.95
C SER A 24 7.46 -21.51 10.32
N ALA A 25 7.39 -21.96 9.07
CA ALA A 25 6.11 -22.36 8.47
C ALA A 25 5.67 -23.77 8.95
N VAL A 26 4.39 -23.93 9.26
CA VAL A 26 3.78 -25.19 9.71
C VAL A 26 2.90 -25.75 8.59
N LEU A 27 3.23 -26.96 8.11
CA LEU A 27 2.49 -27.62 7.04
C LEU A 27 1.70 -28.82 7.60
N GLY A 28 0.41 -28.86 7.32
CA GLY A 28 -0.48 -29.98 7.61
C GLY A 28 -0.18 -31.21 6.74
N ALA A 29 -0.71 -32.36 7.13
CA ALA A 29 -0.52 -33.61 6.38
C ALA A 29 -1.07 -33.49 4.94
N GLY A 30 -0.34 -34.02 3.95
CA GLY A 30 -0.83 -34.09 2.57
C GLY A 30 -0.94 -32.75 1.83
N VAL A 31 -0.34 -31.68 2.34
CA VAL A 31 -0.14 -30.43 1.58
C VAL A 31 0.70 -30.70 0.34
N ARG A 32 0.26 -30.19 -0.82
CA ARG A 32 0.98 -30.27 -2.09
C ARG A 32 1.38 -28.87 -2.54
N ILE A 33 2.65 -28.71 -2.89
CA ILE A 33 3.20 -27.46 -3.44
C ILE A 33 3.86 -27.86 -4.75
N ASP A 34 3.21 -27.54 -5.86
CA ASP A 34 3.60 -28.01 -7.18
C ASP A 34 4.17 -26.87 -8.02
N ARG A 35 4.98 -27.21 -9.03
CA ARG A 35 5.44 -26.21 -10.00
C ARG A 35 4.30 -25.84 -10.94
N CYS A 36 4.26 -24.58 -11.34
CA CYS A 36 3.30 -24.11 -12.33
C CYS A 36 3.52 -24.87 -13.66
N PRO A 37 2.49 -25.50 -14.25
CA PRO A 37 2.60 -26.22 -15.52
C PRO A 37 2.80 -25.29 -16.73
N PHE A 38 2.65 -23.97 -16.55
CA PHE A 38 2.83 -22.99 -17.60
C PHE A 38 4.30 -22.56 -17.73
N GLN A 39 4.85 -22.70 -18.93
CA GLN A 39 6.25 -22.38 -19.26
C GLN A 39 6.62 -20.89 -19.01
N LYS A 40 5.63 -19.99 -18.88
CA LYS A 40 5.81 -18.57 -18.53
C LYS A 40 6.14 -18.30 -17.05
N CYS A 41 5.95 -19.28 -16.16
CA CYS A 41 6.13 -19.14 -14.72
C CYS A 41 7.43 -19.78 -14.19
N LEU A 42 8.28 -20.33 -15.07
CA LEU A 42 9.49 -21.07 -14.69
C LEU A 42 10.53 -20.24 -13.90
N ASP A 43 10.46 -18.91 -13.96
CA ASP A 43 11.44 -18.01 -13.35
C ASP A 43 10.99 -17.37 -12.03
N ARG A 44 9.76 -17.63 -11.55
CA ARG A 44 9.24 -17.03 -10.30
C ARG A 44 9.15 -18.08 -9.19
N PRO A 45 10.04 -18.06 -8.17
CA PRO A 45 9.89 -18.95 -7.03
C PRO A 45 8.62 -18.58 -6.24
N TYR A 46 7.94 -19.58 -5.68
CA TYR A 46 6.92 -19.34 -4.66
C TYR A 46 7.59 -18.71 -3.42
N SER A 47 6.89 -17.80 -2.75
CA SER A 47 7.40 -17.14 -1.54
C SER A 47 6.45 -17.41 -0.39
N ILE A 48 6.91 -18.14 0.62
CA ILE A 48 6.15 -18.43 1.85
C ILE A 48 6.78 -17.67 3.01
N GLY A 49 5.98 -16.83 3.65
CA GLY A 49 6.35 -16.03 4.80
C GLY A 49 6.64 -16.85 6.06
N ILE A 50 7.18 -16.18 7.06
CA ILE A 50 7.48 -16.71 8.39
C ILE A 50 6.15 -16.92 9.15
N GLY A 51 6.01 -18.04 9.86
CA GLY A 51 4.86 -18.28 10.74
C GLY A 51 3.55 -18.60 10.01
N VAL A 52 3.62 -18.95 8.72
CA VAL A 52 2.46 -19.40 7.93
C VAL A 52 1.99 -20.77 8.41
N THR A 53 0.68 -20.97 8.53
CA THR A 53 0.06 -22.28 8.79
C THR A 53 -0.74 -22.72 7.57
N ILE A 54 -0.50 -23.94 7.07
CA ILE A 54 -1.27 -24.50 5.95
C ILE A 54 -1.98 -25.78 6.40
N GLY A 55 -3.30 -25.80 6.29
CA GLY A 55 -4.17 -26.91 6.66
C GLY A 55 -3.98 -28.15 5.78
N LYS A 56 -4.43 -29.29 6.30
CA LYS A 56 -4.33 -30.59 5.64
C LYS A 56 -4.97 -30.58 4.25
N GLY A 57 -4.33 -31.28 3.30
CA GLY A 57 -4.92 -31.52 1.98
C GLY A 57 -5.05 -30.28 1.07
N THR A 58 -4.41 -29.17 1.43
CA THR A 58 -4.36 -27.95 0.62
C THR A 58 -3.34 -28.08 -0.52
N HIS A 59 -3.71 -27.56 -1.70
CA HIS A 59 -2.88 -27.52 -2.89
C HIS A 59 -2.49 -26.08 -3.22
N VAL A 60 -1.19 -25.85 -3.39
CA VAL A 60 -0.63 -24.56 -3.80
C VAL A 60 0.03 -24.73 -5.16
N GLU A 61 -0.55 -24.07 -6.17
CA GLU A 61 0.01 -24.00 -7.51
C GLU A 61 1.23 -23.06 -7.53
N GLY A 62 2.14 -23.29 -8.48
CA GLY A 62 3.41 -22.57 -8.54
C GLY A 62 3.27 -21.06 -8.71
N CYS A 63 4.23 -20.31 -8.14
CA CYS A 63 4.33 -18.85 -8.16
C CYS A 63 3.37 -18.09 -7.23
N ALA A 64 2.64 -18.78 -6.36
CA ALA A 64 1.88 -18.10 -5.30
C ALA A 64 2.82 -17.43 -4.27
N THR A 65 2.38 -16.28 -3.75
CA THR A 65 3.04 -15.55 -2.65
C THR A 65 2.14 -15.57 -1.42
N ILE A 66 2.68 -16.02 -0.28
CA ILE A 66 1.97 -16.09 0.98
C ILE A 66 2.74 -15.24 2.01
N GLY A 67 2.10 -14.20 2.51
CA GLY A 67 2.65 -13.28 3.51
C GLY A 67 2.87 -13.94 4.87
N ASP A 68 3.73 -13.33 5.68
CA ASP A 68 4.01 -13.76 7.05
C ASP A 68 2.72 -13.93 7.88
N HIS A 69 2.70 -14.98 8.71
CA HIS A 69 1.59 -15.30 9.62
C HIS A 69 0.22 -15.57 8.98
N ALA A 70 0.15 -15.77 7.65
CA ALA A 70 -1.09 -16.18 7.01
C ALA A 70 -1.52 -17.59 7.47
N GLN A 71 -2.83 -17.78 7.60
CA GLN A 71 -3.44 -19.05 8.00
C GLN A 71 -4.29 -19.56 6.83
N ILE A 72 -3.94 -20.73 6.32
CA ILE A 72 -4.67 -21.38 5.23
C ILE A 72 -5.37 -22.60 5.81
N GLY A 73 -6.69 -22.67 5.58
CA GLY A 73 -7.53 -23.77 6.00
C GLY A 73 -7.20 -25.09 5.30
N GLU A 74 -7.98 -26.11 5.62
CA GLU A 74 -7.87 -27.44 5.04
C GLU A 74 -8.53 -27.49 3.66
N HIS A 75 -8.01 -28.35 2.78
CA HIS A 75 -8.59 -28.61 1.47
C HIS A 75 -8.76 -27.36 0.58
N CYS A 76 -7.85 -26.39 0.70
CA CYS A 76 -7.86 -25.18 -0.14
C CYS A 76 -7.13 -25.40 -1.47
N LEU A 77 -7.49 -24.60 -2.47
CA LEU A 77 -6.79 -24.51 -3.76
C LEU A 77 -6.26 -23.09 -3.95
N ILE A 78 -4.95 -22.91 -3.87
CA ILE A 78 -4.30 -21.63 -4.13
C ILE A 78 -3.76 -21.67 -5.56
N ARG A 79 -4.35 -20.86 -6.44
CA ARG A 79 -4.00 -20.86 -7.87
C ARG A 79 -2.67 -20.16 -8.14
N ALA A 80 -2.11 -20.42 -9.31
CA ALA A 80 -0.87 -19.80 -9.75
C ALA A 80 -1.00 -18.26 -9.72
N GLU A 81 0.05 -17.58 -9.26
CA GLU A 81 0.12 -16.12 -9.10
C GLU A 81 -0.78 -15.50 -8.01
N ALA A 82 -1.50 -16.31 -7.23
CA ALA A 82 -2.25 -15.80 -6.09
C ALA A 82 -1.31 -15.14 -5.05
N VAL A 83 -1.74 -14.01 -4.50
CA VAL A 83 -1.01 -13.25 -3.49
C VAL A 83 -1.85 -13.16 -2.24
N ILE A 84 -1.42 -13.84 -1.18
CA ILE A 84 -2.06 -13.85 0.12
C ILE A 84 -1.32 -12.90 1.05
N GLY A 85 -2.02 -11.89 1.57
CA GLY A 85 -1.48 -10.90 2.48
C GLY A 85 -1.04 -11.48 3.83
N ARG A 86 -0.25 -10.69 4.59
CA ARG A 86 0.16 -11.05 5.95
C ARG A 86 -1.06 -11.19 6.86
N TYR A 87 -1.02 -12.14 7.80
CA TYR A 87 -2.13 -12.42 8.73
C TYR A 87 -3.49 -12.71 8.08
N ALA A 88 -3.55 -12.96 6.77
CA ALA A 88 -4.78 -13.33 6.10
C ALA A 88 -5.22 -14.74 6.53
N VAL A 89 -6.53 -14.95 6.59
CA VAL A 89 -7.14 -16.23 6.94
C VAL A 89 -7.92 -16.74 5.73
N VAL A 90 -7.55 -17.90 5.21
CA VAL A 90 -8.27 -18.60 4.15
C VAL A 90 -9.07 -19.72 4.81
N GLU A 91 -10.39 -19.70 4.72
CA GLU A 91 -11.23 -20.75 5.30
C GLU A 91 -11.08 -22.08 4.56
N ASN A 92 -11.52 -23.18 5.19
CA ASN A 92 -11.50 -24.51 4.59
C ASN A 92 -12.26 -24.54 3.25
N HIS A 93 -11.83 -25.38 2.32
CA HIS A 93 -12.48 -25.58 1.01
C HIS A 93 -12.54 -24.31 0.13
N THR A 94 -11.57 -23.42 0.28
CA THR A 94 -11.52 -22.15 -0.45
C THR A 94 -10.60 -22.23 -1.66
N THR A 95 -11.03 -21.62 -2.77
CA THR A 95 -10.21 -21.45 -3.98
C THR A 95 -9.78 -20.00 -4.12
N VAL A 96 -8.48 -19.73 -3.99
CA VAL A 96 -7.90 -18.38 -4.14
C VAL A 96 -7.35 -18.21 -5.54
N ASP A 97 -7.94 -17.29 -6.29
CA ASP A 97 -7.58 -16.96 -7.67
C ASP A 97 -7.34 -15.45 -7.81
N GLY A 98 -6.29 -14.95 -7.14
CA GLY A 98 -5.96 -13.53 -7.15
C GLY A 98 -5.37 -13.03 -5.84
N PHE A 99 -5.70 -11.80 -5.47
CA PHE A 99 -5.16 -11.10 -4.30
C PHE A 99 -6.08 -11.22 -3.09
N VAL A 100 -5.53 -11.66 -1.96
CA VAL A 100 -6.16 -11.63 -0.63
C VAL A 100 -5.48 -10.54 0.20
N PRO A 101 -6.20 -9.52 0.67
CA PRO A 101 -5.61 -8.45 1.47
C PRO A 101 -5.01 -8.94 2.79
N GLU A 102 -4.11 -8.16 3.36
CA GLU A 102 -3.59 -8.42 4.71
C GLU A 102 -4.72 -8.38 5.73
N HIS A 103 -4.66 -9.24 6.74
CA HIS A 103 -5.71 -9.42 7.74
C HIS A 103 -7.09 -9.80 7.17
N ALA A 104 -7.24 -10.09 5.88
CA ALA A 104 -8.55 -10.47 5.35
C ALA A 104 -8.86 -11.94 5.68
N THR A 105 -10.10 -12.22 6.04
CA THR A 105 -10.67 -13.56 6.04
C THR A 105 -11.39 -13.78 4.72
N VAL A 106 -11.03 -14.83 3.99
CA VAL A 106 -11.64 -15.19 2.69
C VAL A 106 -12.19 -16.61 2.71
N SER A 107 -13.29 -16.82 1.99
CA SER A 107 -13.95 -18.14 1.89
C SER A 107 -14.66 -18.32 0.55
N GLY A 108 -14.80 -19.58 0.11
CA GLY A 108 -15.57 -19.95 -1.07
C GLY A 108 -14.72 -20.29 -2.31
N SER A 109 -15.38 -20.73 -3.38
CA SER A 109 -14.72 -21.14 -4.62
C SER A 109 -15.47 -20.58 -5.84
N PRO A 110 -15.02 -19.46 -6.44
CA PRO A 110 -13.86 -18.65 -6.05
C PRO A 110 -14.07 -17.87 -4.74
N CYS A 111 -12.99 -17.56 -4.04
CA CYS A 111 -13.04 -16.93 -2.72
C CYS A 111 -13.63 -15.52 -2.73
N GLN A 112 -14.40 -15.18 -1.70
CA GLN A 112 -14.87 -13.83 -1.39
C GLN A 112 -14.34 -13.39 -0.03
N VAL A 113 -14.10 -12.10 0.13
CA VAL A 113 -13.69 -11.52 1.42
C VAL A 113 -14.88 -11.49 2.35
N LEU A 114 -14.80 -12.26 3.46
CA LEU A 114 -15.82 -12.30 4.51
C LEU A 114 -15.69 -11.13 5.48
N GLY A 115 -14.48 -10.58 5.65
CA GLY A 115 -14.20 -9.46 6.54
C GLY A 115 -12.74 -9.44 7.00
N PHE A 116 -12.44 -8.63 8.01
CA PHE A 116 -11.13 -8.56 8.67
C PHE A 116 -11.35 -8.90 10.16
N PRO A 117 -10.55 -9.77 10.81
CA PRO A 117 -10.70 -10.06 12.22
C PRO A 117 -10.40 -8.79 13.03
N VAL A 118 -11.41 -8.32 13.76
CA VAL A 118 -11.30 -7.24 14.74
C VAL A 118 -10.40 -7.73 15.88
N ARG A 119 -9.33 -7.00 16.22
CA ARG A 119 -8.47 -7.35 17.35
C ARG A 119 -9.05 -6.75 18.64
N GLU A 120 -9.10 -7.54 19.70
CA GLU A 120 -9.54 -7.15 21.07
C GLU A 120 -8.68 -6.06 21.75
N SER A 121 -7.75 -5.41 21.04
CA SER A 121 -7.04 -4.21 21.53
C SER A 121 -7.71 -2.90 21.14
N ASP A 122 -8.81 -2.94 20.40
CA ASP A 122 -9.56 -1.74 20.02
C ASP A 122 -10.49 -1.33 21.17
N SER A 123 -9.97 -0.51 22.08
CA SER A 123 -10.79 0.25 23.02
C SER A 123 -11.85 1.06 22.25
N PRO A 124 -13.09 1.18 22.77
CA PRO A 124 -14.24 1.60 21.99
C PRO A 124 -14.25 3.11 21.76
N ALA A 125 -13.72 3.54 20.63
CA ALA A 125 -14.10 4.79 19.98
C ALA A 125 -13.92 4.63 18.46
N HIS A 126 -15.02 4.32 17.76
CA HIS A 126 -15.27 4.58 16.34
C HIS A 126 -14.03 4.79 15.45
N CYS A 127 -13.40 3.70 15.01
CA CYS A 127 -12.54 3.76 13.83
C CYS A 127 -13.14 2.87 12.75
N ILE A 128 -14.10 3.43 12.00
CA ILE A 128 -14.24 3.04 10.60
C ILE A 128 -12.84 3.23 10.01
N SER A 129 -12.26 2.18 9.42
CA SER A 129 -10.92 2.27 8.81
C SER A 129 -10.95 3.29 7.67
N LEU A 130 -10.66 4.56 7.98
CA LEU A 130 -10.56 5.64 7.01
C LEU A 130 -9.48 5.32 5.97
N ARG A 131 -9.70 5.78 4.73
CA ARG A 131 -8.65 5.75 3.70
C ARG A 131 -7.42 6.50 4.20
N GLY A 132 -6.25 5.93 3.97
CA GLY A 132 -4.98 6.47 4.43
C GLY A 132 -4.76 6.37 5.95
N SER A 133 -5.56 5.60 6.69
CA SER A 133 -5.43 5.50 8.16
C SER A 133 -4.03 5.07 8.62
N ALA A 134 -3.36 4.17 7.88
CA ALA A 134 -1.97 3.79 8.17
C ALA A 134 -1.02 4.99 8.07
N ALA A 135 -1.17 5.83 7.04
CA ALA A 135 -0.36 7.03 6.85
C ALA A 135 -0.69 8.11 7.89
N MET A 136 -1.96 8.30 8.26
CA MET A 136 -2.37 9.23 9.32
C MET A 136 -1.74 8.86 10.67
N LYS A 137 -1.86 7.59 11.07
CA LYS A 137 -1.26 7.08 12.31
C LYS A 137 0.26 7.23 12.28
N THR A 138 0.87 6.92 11.14
CA THR A 138 2.33 7.03 10.97
C THR A 138 2.80 8.48 11.05
N LEU A 139 2.09 9.42 10.43
CA LEU A 139 2.35 10.85 10.53
C LEU A 139 2.38 11.30 11.99
N VAL A 140 1.30 11.03 12.74
CA VAL A 140 1.18 11.49 14.13
C VAL A 140 2.20 10.81 15.04
N GLY A 141 2.46 9.51 14.84
CA GLY A 141 3.36 8.73 15.71
C GLY A 141 4.85 8.97 15.47
N HIS A 142 5.26 9.36 14.26
CA HIS A 142 6.67 9.39 13.88
C HIS A 142 7.18 10.72 13.31
N PHE A 143 6.29 11.69 13.06
CA PHE A 143 6.67 12.97 12.47
C PHE A 143 6.20 14.15 13.32
N ALA A 144 7.06 15.15 13.47
CA ALA A 144 6.78 16.37 14.22
C ALA A 144 6.26 17.46 13.28
N PHE A 145 5.05 17.95 13.55
CA PHE A 145 4.40 19.07 12.85
C PHE A 145 3.28 19.63 13.73
N GLN A 146 2.89 20.90 13.53
CA GLN A 146 1.80 21.53 14.29
C GLN A 146 0.66 22.00 13.40
N SER A 147 0.97 22.72 12.33
CA SER A 147 -0.01 23.13 11.32
C SER A 147 -0.14 22.06 10.24
N ILE A 148 -1.38 21.76 9.85
CA ILE A 148 -1.66 20.79 8.79
C ILE A 148 -2.76 21.30 7.85
N LEU A 149 -2.51 21.24 6.55
CA LEU A 149 -3.52 21.46 5.51
C LEU A 149 -4.10 20.11 5.08
N ASP A 150 -5.41 19.93 5.23
CA ASP A 150 -6.17 18.80 4.71
C ASP A 150 -6.82 19.19 3.37
N ILE A 151 -6.24 18.71 2.27
CA ILE A 151 -6.70 18.99 0.91
C ILE A 151 -7.75 17.95 0.49
N GLY A 152 -8.93 18.42 0.08
CA GLY A 152 -10.08 17.56 -0.24
C GLY A 152 -10.68 16.93 1.00
N SER A 153 -10.87 17.75 2.04
CA SER A 153 -11.28 17.31 3.38
C SER A 153 -12.60 16.54 3.45
N GLY A 154 -13.46 16.60 2.42
CA GLY A 154 -14.68 15.80 2.33
C GLY A 154 -15.60 15.97 3.53
N ALA A 155 -15.91 14.87 4.23
CA ALA A 155 -16.72 14.87 5.46
C ALA A 155 -15.97 15.35 6.72
N GLY A 156 -14.68 15.63 6.62
CA GLY A 156 -13.86 16.15 7.71
C GLY A 156 -13.37 15.10 8.71
N ASP A 157 -13.44 13.80 8.39
CA ASP A 157 -13.00 12.74 9.30
C ASP A 157 -11.49 12.76 9.57
N HIS A 158 -10.68 13.02 8.54
CA HIS A 158 -9.22 13.18 8.69
C HIS A 158 -8.90 14.41 9.55
N ALA A 159 -9.53 15.55 9.24
CA ALA A 159 -9.41 16.76 10.04
C ALA A 159 -9.79 16.57 11.51
N ARG A 160 -10.88 15.85 11.80
CA ARG A 160 -11.29 15.52 13.17
C ARG A 160 -10.20 14.73 13.88
N TYR A 161 -9.69 13.67 13.24
CA TYR A 161 -8.60 12.87 13.80
C TYR A 161 -7.37 13.73 14.13
N PHE A 162 -6.88 14.54 13.19
CA PHE A 162 -5.70 15.38 13.46
C PHE A 162 -5.95 16.42 14.56
N THR A 163 -7.16 17.00 14.63
CA THR A 163 -7.56 17.93 15.69
C THR A 163 -7.55 17.25 17.06
N GLU A 164 -8.08 16.03 17.16
CA GLU A 164 -8.05 15.21 18.39
C GLU A 164 -6.62 14.87 18.84
N GLN A 165 -5.67 14.83 17.90
CA GLN A 165 -4.22 14.69 18.19
C GLN A 165 -3.54 16.04 18.50
N GLY A 166 -4.30 17.11 18.73
CA GLY A 166 -3.81 18.44 19.10
C GLY A 166 -3.18 19.24 17.96
N LYS A 167 -3.44 18.87 16.70
CA LYS A 167 -2.94 19.60 15.51
C LYS A 167 -3.85 20.77 15.16
N SER A 168 -3.26 21.82 14.60
CA SER A 168 -3.98 22.95 14.02
C SER A 168 -4.31 22.63 12.57
N VAL A 169 -5.56 22.23 12.31
CA VAL A 169 -6.00 21.77 10.99
C VAL A 169 -6.65 22.90 10.21
N THR A 170 -6.23 23.09 8.97
CA THR A 170 -6.92 23.90 7.97
C THR A 170 -7.48 22.97 6.90
N CYS A 171 -8.77 23.08 6.61
CA CYS A 171 -9.44 22.26 5.61
C CYS A 171 -9.73 23.07 4.35
N ILE A 172 -9.49 22.48 3.18
CA ILE A 172 -9.93 23.02 1.88
C ILE A 172 -10.62 21.93 1.07
N ASP A 173 -11.75 22.28 0.45
CA ASP A 173 -12.53 21.38 -0.40
C ASP A 173 -13.30 22.19 -1.45
N LEU A 174 -13.63 21.60 -2.60
CA LEU A 174 -14.52 22.23 -3.58
C LEU A 174 -15.93 22.45 -3.03
N GLY A 175 -16.34 21.68 -2.01
CA GLY A 175 -17.62 21.83 -1.33
C GLY A 175 -18.81 21.26 -2.10
N SER A 176 -18.57 20.65 -3.27
CA SER A 176 -19.58 20.13 -4.18
C SER A 176 -19.69 18.61 -4.17
N SER A 177 -18.83 17.91 -3.41
CA SER A 177 -18.85 16.45 -3.33
C SER A 177 -20.01 15.96 -2.45
N ILE A 178 -20.50 14.73 -2.71
CA ILE A 178 -21.54 14.10 -1.87
C ILE A 178 -21.09 13.93 -0.41
N TYR A 179 -19.78 13.83 -0.18
CA TYR A 179 -19.20 13.64 1.14
C TYR A 179 -19.10 14.94 1.93
N PHE A 180 -19.08 16.09 1.26
CA PHE A 180 -19.00 17.39 1.92
C PHE A 180 -20.28 17.74 2.69
N GLY A 181 -21.44 17.23 2.27
CA GLY A 181 -22.72 17.52 2.92
C GLY A 181 -22.80 17.11 4.39
N ASP A 182 -22.04 16.08 4.79
CA ASP A 182 -21.97 15.56 6.15
C ASP A 182 -20.83 16.18 6.99
N ASN A 183 -20.15 17.20 6.46
CA ASN A 183 -18.98 17.77 7.12
C ASN A 183 -19.37 18.49 8.42
N SER A 184 -18.85 17.98 9.54
CA SER A 184 -19.10 18.52 10.88
C SER A 184 -18.05 19.55 11.34
N ILE A 185 -17.06 19.86 10.51
CA ILE A 185 -16.00 20.83 10.79
C ILE A 185 -16.54 22.22 10.49
N GLN A 186 -16.43 23.13 11.47
CA GLN A 186 -17.09 24.44 11.40
C GLN A 186 -16.46 25.39 10.36
N GLU A 187 -15.18 25.23 10.05
CA GLU A 187 -14.45 26.13 9.14
C GLU A 187 -13.72 25.33 8.05
N VAL A 188 -14.33 25.27 6.87
CA VAL A 188 -13.70 24.70 5.66
C VAL A 188 -13.64 25.77 4.58
N ILE A 189 -12.48 25.94 3.99
CA ILE A 189 -12.27 26.81 2.84
C ILE A 189 -12.93 26.14 1.63
N LYS A 190 -14.02 26.73 1.12
CA LYS A 190 -14.73 26.24 -0.08
C LYS A 190 -14.12 26.87 -1.32
N ALA A 191 -13.11 26.22 -1.89
CA ALA A 191 -12.39 26.72 -3.06
C ALA A 191 -11.67 25.59 -3.81
N ASP A 192 -11.31 25.85 -5.07
CA ASP A 192 -10.32 25.02 -5.77
C ASP A 192 -8.94 25.27 -5.12
N TYR A 193 -8.31 24.19 -4.66
CA TYR A 193 -6.97 24.25 -4.07
C TYR A 193 -5.94 24.84 -5.04
N LEU A 194 -6.05 24.59 -6.34
CA LEU A 194 -5.11 25.13 -7.33
C LEU A 194 -5.20 26.66 -7.47
N GLU A 195 -6.39 27.22 -7.24
CA GLU A 195 -6.65 28.66 -7.38
C GLU A 195 -6.53 29.41 -6.05
N HIS A 196 -6.59 28.71 -4.92
CA HIS A 196 -6.50 29.31 -3.60
C HIS A 196 -5.05 29.52 -3.14
N GLY A 197 -4.72 30.77 -2.79
CA GLY A 197 -3.46 31.14 -2.16
C GLY A 197 -3.57 31.19 -0.64
N PHE A 198 -2.51 30.78 0.05
CA PHE A 198 -2.39 30.87 1.51
C PHE A 198 -1.34 31.91 1.89
N ASP A 199 -1.59 32.67 2.96
CA ASP A 199 -0.66 33.70 3.44
C ASP A 199 0.62 33.13 4.06
N LYS A 200 0.55 31.89 4.55
CA LYS A 200 1.64 31.20 5.24
C LYS A 200 1.71 29.74 4.79
N PRO A 201 2.91 29.16 4.72
CA PRO A 201 3.07 27.74 4.44
C PRO A 201 2.71 26.89 5.65
N PHE A 202 2.50 25.58 5.41
CA PHE A 202 2.14 24.60 6.43
C PHE A 202 3.30 23.68 6.80
N ASP A 203 3.36 23.24 8.06
CA ASP A 203 4.34 22.26 8.52
C ASP A 203 4.05 20.86 7.94
N CYS A 204 2.77 20.58 7.66
CA CYS A 204 2.32 19.34 7.07
C CYS A 204 1.22 19.59 6.03
N ILE A 205 1.23 18.84 4.94
CA ILE A 205 0.12 18.75 3.99
C ILE A 205 -0.33 17.29 3.92
N TRP A 206 -1.64 17.09 4.06
CA TRP A 206 -2.33 15.82 3.90
C TRP A 206 -3.17 15.86 2.63
N ALA A 207 -2.97 14.86 1.77
CA ALA A 207 -3.71 14.70 0.52
C ALA A 207 -4.08 13.23 0.33
N CYS A 208 -5.35 12.87 0.53
CA CYS A 208 -5.79 11.46 0.53
C CYS A 208 -6.92 11.26 -0.47
N HIS A 209 -6.69 10.43 -1.49
CA HIS A 209 -7.65 10.18 -2.59
C HIS A 209 -8.12 11.47 -3.29
N VAL A 210 -7.18 12.40 -3.53
CA VAL A 210 -7.42 13.66 -4.26
C VAL A 210 -6.59 13.80 -5.54
N LEU A 211 -5.45 13.10 -5.63
CA LEU A 211 -4.50 13.26 -6.73
C LEU A 211 -5.01 12.60 -8.01
N GLU A 212 -5.73 11.48 -7.88
CA GLU A 212 -6.36 10.76 -8.98
C GLU A 212 -7.38 11.59 -9.75
N HIS A 213 -7.92 12.63 -9.09
CA HIS A 213 -8.90 13.55 -9.63
C HIS A 213 -8.28 14.72 -10.40
N GLN A 214 -6.96 14.87 -10.36
CA GLN A 214 -6.26 15.96 -11.00
C GLN A 214 -5.94 15.64 -12.46
N PRO A 215 -6.45 16.40 -13.44
CA PRO A 215 -6.09 16.20 -14.85
C PRO A 215 -4.60 16.47 -15.13
N ASN A 216 -3.98 17.35 -14.33
CA ASN A 216 -2.58 17.73 -14.42
C ASN A 216 -1.89 17.51 -13.06
N PRO A 217 -1.58 16.27 -12.66
CA PRO A 217 -1.14 15.95 -11.29
C PRO A 217 0.17 16.65 -10.89
N ASN A 218 1.10 16.89 -11.82
CA ASN A 218 2.37 17.55 -11.47
C ASN A 218 2.20 19.04 -11.12
N ILE A 219 1.20 19.74 -11.68
CA ILE A 219 0.87 21.13 -11.28
C ILE A 219 0.40 21.15 -9.83
N PHE A 220 -0.49 20.22 -9.46
CA PHE A 220 -0.98 20.05 -8.10
C PHE A 220 0.16 19.76 -7.11
N LEU A 221 1.04 18.81 -7.44
CA LEU A 221 2.19 18.48 -6.58
C LEU A 221 3.20 19.63 -6.45
N LYS A 222 3.42 20.42 -7.50
CA LYS A 222 4.27 21.63 -7.43
C LYS A 222 3.67 22.69 -6.51
N LYS A 223 2.35 22.85 -6.51
CA LYS A 223 1.66 23.74 -5.56
C LYS A 223 1.78 23.24 -4.12
N ILE A 224 1.63 21.93 -3.91
CA ILE A 224 1.90 21.33 -2.59
C ILE A 224 3.34 21.63 -2.13
N TYR A 225 4.32 21.50 -3.04
CA TYR A 225 5.71 21.82 -2.73
C TYR A 225 5.89 23.30 -2.34
N SER A 226 5.19 24.23 -3.00
CA SER A 226 5.27 25.66 -2.65
C SER A 226 4.58 26.01 -1.33
N ASP A 227 3.45 25.36 -1.04
CA ASP A 227 2.64 25.63 0.16
C ASP A 227 3.20 24.94 1.43
N LEU A 228 4.16 24.02 1.27
CA LEU A 228 4.89 23.42 2.39
C LEU A 228 5.98 24.34 2.92
N ALA A 229 6.09 24.42 4.24
CA ALA A 229 7.23 25.05 4.90
C ALA A 229 8.53 24.29 4.60
N GLU A 230 9.67 24.96 4.72
CA GLU A 230 10.96 24.26 4.63
C GLU A 230 11.05 23.13 5.66
N ALA A 231 11.53 21.97 5.23
CA ALA A 231 11.50 20.72 6.01
C ALA A 231 10.09 20.24 6.46
N GLY A 232 9.01 20.84 5.95
CA GLY A 232 7.63 20.40 6.16
C GLY A 232 7.38 19.02 5.57
N ILE A 233 6.26 18.39 5.92
CA ILE A 233 5.98 16.99 5.57
C ILE A 233 4.78 16.93 4.62
N LEU A 234 4.96 16.24 3.49
CA LEU A 234 3.84 15.77 2.69
C LEU A 234 3.52 14.33 3.08
N ALA A 235 2.25 14.04 3.37
CA ALA A 235 1.72 12.69 3.29
C ALA A 235 0.62 12.64 2.24
N ILE A 236 0.83 11.79 1.25
CA ILE A 236 -0.07 11.64 0.12
C ILE A 236 -0.47 10.17 -0.05
N THR A 237 -1.77 9.94 -0.22
CA THR A 237 -2.35 8.62 -0.39
C THR A 237 -3.19 8.59 -1.66
N VAL A 238 -2.97 7.57 -2.50
CA VAL A 238 -3.70 7.36 -3.77
C VAL A 238 -4.20 5.92 -3.87
N PRO A 239 -5.27 5.66 -4.64
CA PRO A 239 -5.71 4.31 -4.94
C PRO A 239 -4.73 3.60 -5.87
N PRO A 240 -4.57 2.27 -5.76
CA PRO A 240 -3.80 1.49 -6.71
C PRO A 240 -4.44 1.53 -8.10
N LEU A 241 -3.60 1.37 -9.13
CA LEU A 241 -4.04 1.19 -10.50
C LEU A 241 -5.03 0.03 -10.60
N LYS A 242 -6.02 0.21 -11.48
CA LYS A 242 -7.07 -0.77 -11.78
C LYS A 242 -7.44 -0.65 -13.24
N HIS A 243 -8.07 -1.70 -13.77
CA HIS A 243 -8.58 -1.70 -15.15
C HIS A 243 -9.94 -1.00 -15.26
N ASP A 244 -10.71 -0.95 -14.17
CA ASP A 244 -12.03 -0.32 -14.15
C ASP A 244 -11.93 1.20 -14.24
N ILE A 245 -12.72 1.77 -15.15
CA ILE A 245 -12.84 3.22 -15.30
C ILE A 245 -13.91 3.73 -14.33
N VAL A 246 -13.52 4.64 -13.44
CA VAL A 246 -14.39 5.24 -12.43
C VAL A 246 -14.44 6.74 -12.65
N GLY A 247 -15.65 7.32 -12.58
CA GLY A 247 -15.85 8.75 -12.72
C GLY A 247 -14.94 9.55 -11.78
N GLY A 248 -14.27 10.57 -12.32
CA GLY A 248 -13.33 11.40 -11.59
C GLY A 248 -11.91 10.81 -11.45
N HIS A 249 -11.68 9.50 -11.57
CA HIS A 249 -10.32 8.92 -11.51
C HIS A 249 -9.68 9.01 -12.90
N VAL A 250 -8.99 10.11 -13.17
CA VAL A 250 -8.39 10.40 -14.49
C VAL A 250 -6.92 9.99 -14.59
N THR A 251 -6.33 9.50 -13.50
CA THR A 251 -4.96 8.96 -13.43
C THR A 251 -4.92 7.65 -12.63
N LEU A 252 -3.90 6.81 -12.87
CA LEU A 252 -3.72 5.50 -12.24
C LEU A 252 -2.33 5.39 -11.61
N TRP A 253 -2.25 4.79 -10.42
CA TRP A 253 -1.05 4.88 -9.59
C TRP A 253 -0.48 3.52 -9.15
N ASN A 254 0.83 3.40 -9.23
CA ASN A 254 1.63 2.55 -8.36
C ASN A 254 2.58 3.44 -7.53
N ALA A 255 3.27 2.88 -6.55
CA ALA A 255 4.17 3.66 -5.71
C ALA A 255 5.34 4.27 -6.51
N GLY A 256 5.87 3.56 -7.50
CA GLY A 256 6.96 4.05 -8.35
C GLY A 256 6.59 5.30 -9.16
N ILE A 257 5.41 5.32 -9.80
CA ILE A 257 4.94 6.48 -10.58
C ILE A 257 4.58 7.65 -9.66
N LEU A 258 4.02 7.39 -8.48
CA LEU A 258 3.77 8.43 -7.46
C LEU A 258 5.09 9.08 -7.02
N LEU A 259 6.11 8.29 -6.67
CA LEU A 259 7.44 8.79 -6.32
C LEU A 259 8.07 9.58 -7.48
N TYR A 260 7.95 9.08 -8.71
CA TYR A 260 8.50 9.78 -9.87
C TYR A 260 7.85 11.16 -10.06
N HIS A 261 6.52 11.24 -9.95
CA HIS A 261 5.80 12.52 -10.00
C HIS A 261 6.21 13.48 -8.88
N LEU A 262 6.48 12.98 -7.67
CA LEU A 262 6.98 13.79 -6.55
C LEU A 262 8.39 14.32 -6.83
N VAL A 263 9.29 13.50 -7.37
CA VAL A 263 10.64 13.94 -7.78
C VAL A 263 10.56 15.04 -8.83
N LEU A 264 9.73 14.85 -9.87
CA LEU A 264 9.49 15.88 -10.91
C LEU A 264 8.80 17.14 -10.36
N ALA A 265 8.12 17.06 -9.23
CA ALA A 265 7.54 18.22 -8.54
C ALA A 265 8.55 18.96 -7.65
N GLY A 266 9.77 18.42 -7.50
CA GLY A 266 10.87 19.05 -6.76
C GLY A 266 11.22 18.36 -5.44
N PHE A 267 10.56 17.26 -5.06
CA PHE A 267 10.87 16.54 -3.83
C PHE A 267 12.07 15.59 -4.00
N ASP A 268 13.05 15.68 -3.11
CA ASP A 268 14.05 14.62 -2.94
C ASP A 268 13.45 13.49 -2.09
N CYS A 269 12.98 12.43 -2.75
CA CYS A 269 12.31 11.30 -2.10
C CYS A 269 13.27 10.22 -1.55
N ALA A 270 14.58 10.46 -1.49
CA ALA A 270 15.58 9.47 -1.06
C ALA A 270 15.32 8.90 0.36
N GLU A 271 14.63 9.67 1.21
CA GLU A 271 14.25 9.27 2.57
C GLU A 271 12.74 9.09 2.75
N ALA A 272 11.96 9.09 1.65
CA ALA A 272 10.52 8.94 1.73
C ALA A 272 10.13 7.57 2.30
N ALA A 273 9.12 7.57 3.18
CA ALA A 273 8.47 6.36 3.66
C ALA A 273 7.33 5.99 2.70
N VAL A 274 7.30 4.73 2.28
CA VAL A 274 6.33 4.20 1.31
C VAL A 274 5.65 2.97 1.88
N LEU A 275 4.33 2.91 1.79
CA LEU A 275 3.52 1.74 2.13
C LEU A 275 2.38 1.59 1.12
N SER A 276 2.31 0.41 0.50
CA SER A 276 1.13 -0.02 -0.25
C SER A 276 0.44 -1.12 0.56
N GLU A 277 -0.76 -0.84 1.07
CA GLU A 277 -1.53 -1.76 1.90
C GLU A 277 -3.02 -1.63 1.59
N GLY A 278 -3.69 -2.76 1.37
CA GLY A 278 -5.10 -2.76 0.98
C GLY A 278 -5.34 -1.97 -0.32
N TYR A 279 -6.16 -0.93 -0.23
CA TYR A 279 -6.50 -0.05 -1.37
C TYR A 279 -5.75 1.30 -1.32
N ASP A 280 -4.73 1.41 -0.48
CA ASP A 280 -4.00 2.65 -0.28
C ASP A 280 -2.52 2.49 -0.66
N ILE A 281 -2.02 3.41 -1.48
CA ILE A 281 -0.59 3.63 -1.71
C ILE A 281 -0.26 4.96 -1.06
N SER A 282 0.56 4.92 -0.02
CA SER A 282 0.93 6.07 0.79
C SER A 282 2.41 6.40 0.65
N VAL A 283 2.72 7.68 0.46
CA VAL A 283 4.08 8.22 0.53
C VAL A 283 4.10 9.34 1.56
N ILE A 284 5.01 9.26 2.53
CA ILE A 284 5.32 10.33 3.47
C ILE A 284 6.74 10.82 3.16
N VAL A 285 6.88 12.09 2.81
CA VAL A 285 8.16 12.70 2.40
C VAL A 285 8.34 14.05 3.07
N LYS A 286 9.54 14.32 3.58
CA LYS A 286 9.91 15.66 4.03
C LYS A 286 10.32 16.50 2.84
N LYS A 287 9.86 17.75 2.79
CA LYS A 287 10.26 18.73 1.80
C LYS A 287 11.77 18.94 1.90
N LYS A 288 12.42 18.54 0.81
CA LYS A 288 13.83 18.76 0.52
C LYS A 288 13.92 18.91 -0.99
N ALA A 289 14.62 19.93 -1.46
CA ALA A 289 14.74 20.19 -2.89
C ALA A 289 15.54 19.08 -3.58
N ALA A 290 14.94 18.46 -4.61
CA ALA A 290 15.67 17.65 -5.57
C ALA A 290 16.38 18.57 -6.58
N ILE A 291 17.67 18.32 -6.79
CA ILE A 291 18.44 19.00 -7.84
C ILE A 291 18.31 18.14 -9.09
N LEU A 292 17.35 18.50 -9.94
CA LEU A 292 17.09 17.74 -11.16
C LEU A 292 18.19 18.02 -12.21
N PRO A 293 18.76 16.98 -12.84
CA PRO A 293 19.59 17.18 -14.02
C PRO A 293 18.71 17.62 -15.20
N GLU A 294 19.33 17.88 -16.34
CA GLU A 294 18.59 18.01 -17.60
C GLU A 294 17.90 16.67 -17.93
N LEU A 295 16.59 16.74 -18.14
CA LEU A 295 15.72 15.58 -18.41
C LEU A 295 15.23 15.64 -19.85
N ASP A 296 15.22 14.49 -20.50
CA ASP A 296 14.75 14.36 -21.88
C ASP A 296 13.24 14.05 -21.94
N TYR A 297 12.64 13.70 -20.80
CA TYR A 297 11.29 13.14 -20.68
C TYR A 297 11.11 11.86 -21.50
N ASP A 298 12.19 11.08 -21.58
CA ASP A 298 12.29 9.83 -22.33
C ASP A 298 13.21 8.85 -21.57
N LYS A 299 13.46 7.69 -22.17
CA LYS A 299 14.27 6.61 -21.65
C LYS A 299 15.60 7.10 -21.06
N GLY A 300 15.87 6.71 -19.81
CA GLY A 300 17.13 6.98 -19.11
C GLY A 300 17.00 8.05 -18.02
N ASP A 301 15.91 8.81 -17.99
CA ASP A 301 15.67 9.80 -16.94
C ASP A 301 15.55 9.16 -15.54
N ILE A 302 14.96 7.96 -15.45
CA ILE A 302 14.90 7.24 -14.18
C ILE A 302 16.31 6.93 -13.64
N ASP A 303 17.24 6.54 -14.50
CA ASP A 303 18.62 6.26 -14.10
C ASP A 303 19.34 7.54 -13.65
N ARG A 304 19.05 8.69 -14.28
CA ARG A 304 19.57 10.01 -13.87
C ARG A 304 19.01 10.44 -12.51
N LEU A 305 17.74 10.12 -12.25
CA LEU A 305 17.01 10.52 -11.05
C LEU A 305 17.09 9.51 -9.90
N ARG A 306 17.68 8.33 -10.11
CA ARG A 306 17.67 7.20 -9.15
C ARG A 306 18.09 7.54 -7.72
N HIS A 307 18.94 8.55 -7.55
CA HIS A 307 19.41 9.00 -6.23
C HIS A 307 18.34 9.70 -5.40
N HIS A 308 17.26 10.17 -6.04
CA HIS A 308 16.10 10.77 -5.40
C HIS A 308 15.01 9.75 -5.03
N PHE A 309 15.19 8.45 -5.31
CA PHE A 309 14.23 7.42 -4.93
C PHE A 309 14.62 6.77 -3.58
N PRO A 310 13.64 6.34 -2.77
CA PRO A 310 13.91 5.76 -1.45
C PRO A 310 14.49 4.35 -1.51
N CYS A 311 14.41 3.70 -2.67
CA CYS A 311 14.93 2.36 -2.97
C CYS A 311 15.76 2.37 -4.25
N ALA A 312 16.55 1.33 -4.46
CA ALA A 312 17.30 1.15 -5.71
C ALA A 312 16.32 1.00 -6.88
N VAL A 313 16.46 1.88 -7.87
CA VAL A 313 15.68 1.87 -9.11
C VAL A 313 16.60 1.98 -10.31
N SER A 314 16.11 1.48 -11.44
CA SER A 314 16.71 1.66 -12.76
C SER A 314 15.60 1.80 -13.79
N GLU A 315 15.92 2.27 -14.99
CA GLU A 315 14.96 2.29 -16.11
C GLU A 315 14.20 0.95 -16.24
N GLY A 316 12.87 1.01 -16.34
CA GLY A 316 12.00 -0.18 -16.44
C GLY A 316 11.76 -0.96 -15.14
N PHE A 317 12.09 -0.41 -13.96
CA PHE A 317 11.82 -1.07 -12.68
C PHE A 317 10.32 -1.31 -12.41
N ASP A 318 10.01 -2.31 -11.57
CA ASP A 318 8.65 -2.58 -11.10
C ASP A 318 8.21 -1.54 -10.06
N GLY A 319 7.24 -0.70 -10.42
CA GLY A 319 6.73 0.37 -9.54
C GLY A 319 5.85 -0.11 -8.38
N ARG A 320 5.58 -1.40 -8.22
CA ARG A 320 4.77 -1.96 -7.12
C ARG A 320 5.58 -2.09 -5.82
N ILE A 321 5.94 -0.95 -5.24
CA ILE A 321 6.69 -0.89 -3.98
C ILE A 321 5.74 -1.10 -2.80
N MET A 322 5.79 -2.29 -2.19
CA MET A 322 4.90 -2.64 -1.07
C MET A 322 5.26 -1.91 0.22
N ARG A 323 6.56 -1.82 0.53
CA ARG A 323 7.05 -1.12 1.72
C ARG A 323 8.48 -0.66 1.51
N CYS A 324 8.77 0.60 1.81
CA CYS A 324 10.12 1.14 1.80
C CYS A 324 10.26 2.17 2.91
N ARG A 325 11.25 2.01 3.80
CA ARG A 325 11.55 2.96 4.90
C ARG A 325 10.36 3.31 5.81
N TRP A 326 9.26 2.56 5.74
CA TRP A 326 8.08 2.81 6.56
C TRP A 326 8.39 2.50 8.03
N PRO A 327 8.12 3.43 8.97
CA PRO A 327 8.37 3.23 10.39
C PRO A 327 7.72 1.94 10.93
N PRO A 328 8.36 1.25 11.88
CA PRO A 328 7.74 0.12 12.56
C PRO A 328 6.49 0.58 13.31
N SER A 329 5.44 -0.24 13.26
CA SER A 329 4.19 -0.07 14.01
C SER A 329 4.38 -0.27 15.50
#